data_AF-A0A969H733-F1
#
_entry.id   AF-A0A969H733-F1
#
_cell.length_a   1.000
_cell.length_b   1.000
_cell.length_c   1.000
_cell.angle_alpha   90.00
_cell.angle_beta   90.00
_cell.angle_gamma   90.00
#
_symmetry.space_group_name_H-M   'P 1'
#
loop_
_entity.id
_entity.type
_entity.pdbx_description
1 polymer ?
#
loop_
_entity_poly.entity_id
_entity_poly.type
_entity_poly.pdbx_seq_one_letter_code
_entity_poly.pdbx_strand_id
1 'polypeptide(L)'
;MLSFATEAVKDEQVAVMCRYCRRVEITSFRSFQSGRLKAIAGFFSLSPRSVIDTYNSDMASLVTDAVRNEPFDLVIASEIDSAPYALLAGPMPKLLDELQLATFYDQFYGQSQPLKKIRYWLTWAKLQNYIAQLASQFSGCTTASNQERDQILAAVRPKCPLQVIPNGVDVEFYVHKQSKPRPDTLIYSGALTFDANFDAVAFFLKQIWPLIRAERPQAHFFITGKTDGVPLKQLLPGERVEFTGYLDDIRPAIAG
;
A
#
# COMPACT_ATOMS: atom_id res chain seq x y z
N MET A 1 -8.16 15.63 8.54
CA MET A 1 -7.23 14.60 8.07
C MET A 1 -5.81 15.05 8.32
N LEU A 2 -5.01 14.20 8.95
CA LEU A 2 -3.57 14.38 9.08
C LEU A 2 -2.92 13.28 8.26
N SER A 3 -2.02 13.63 7.33
CA SER A 3 -1.49 12.65 6.37
C SER A 3 0.02 12.78 6.18
N PHE A 4 0.64 11.67 5.79
CA PHE A 4 2.01 11.64 5.34
C PHE A 4 2.07 11.78 3.82
N ALA A 5 3.10 12.46 3.32
CA ALA A 5 3.42 12.51 1.90
C ALA A 5 4.86 12.07 1.64
N THR A 6 5.05 11.16 0.69
CA THR A 6 6.37 10.72 0.20
C THR A 6 6.92 11.60 -0.91
N GLU A 7 6.04 12.26 -1.66
CA GLU A 7 6.33 13.19 -2.75
C GLU A 7 5.68 14.55 -2.46
N ALA A 8 6.04 15.58 -3.24
CA ALA A 8 5.37 16.87 -3.17
C ALA A 8 3.88 16.71 -3.54
N VAL A 9 2.99 17.16 -2.67
CA VAL A 9 1.54 17.09 -2.89
C VAL A 9 1.10 18.30 -3.70
N LYS A 10 0.37 18.07 -4.79
CA LYS A 10 -0.18 19.14 -5.63
C LYS A 10 -1.39 19.77 -4.95
N ASP A 11 -1.59 21.08 -5.14
CA ASP A 11 -2.73 21.81 -4.58
C ASP A 11 -4.08 21.20 -4.99
N GLU A 12 -4.18 20.67 -6.21
CA GLU A 12 -5.36 19.97 -6.71
C GLU A 12 -5.72 18.73 -5.87
N GLN A 13 -4.71 17.97 -5.40
CA GLN A 13 -4.93 16.79 -4.55
C GLN A 13 -5.45 17.21 -3.17
N VAL A 14 -4.90 18.29 -2.60
CA VAL A 14 -5.38 18.85 -1.34
C VAL A 14 -6.81 19.38 -1.49
N ALA A 15 -7.11 20.08 -2.59
CA ALA A 15 -8.42 20.62 -2.88
C ALA A 15 -9.50 19.53 -2.98
N VAL A 16 -9.18 18.36 -3.56
CA VAL A 16 -10.07 17.20 -3.57
C VAL A 16 -10.36 16.71 -2.16
N MET A 17 -9.32 16.58 -1.31
CA MET A 17 -9.51 16.12 0.07
C MET A 17 -10.31 17.10 0.91
N CYS A 18 -10.16 18.41 0.69
CA CYS A 18 -10.94 19.45 1.37
C CYS A 18 -12.45 19.40 1.05
N ARG A 19 -12.89 18.65 0.03
CA ARG A 19 -14.32 18.39 -0.20
C ARG A 19 -14.93 17.48 0.86
N TYR A 20 -14.11 16.63 1.49
CA TYR A 20 -14.51 15.65 2.49
C TYR A 20 -14.01 15.99 3.89
N CYS A 21 -12.91 16.74 3.99
CA CYS A 21 -12.23 17.06 5.24
C CYS A 21 -12.32 18.56 5.55
N ARG A 22 -12.76 18.90 6.77
CA ARG A 22 -12.74 20.29 7.26
C ARG A 22 -11.32 20.90 7.26
N ARG A 23 -10.33 20.06 7.59
CA ARG A 23 -8.91 20.45 7.63
C ARG A 23 -8.06 19.31 7.11
N VAL A 24 -7.03 19.66 6.34
CA VAL A 24 -6.02 18.74 5.81
C VAL A 24 -4.65 19.30 6.18
N GLU A 25 -3.88 18.53 6.94
CA GLU A 25 -2.48 18.86 7.26
C GLU A 25 -1.58 17.71 6.83
N ILE A 26 -0.46 18.05 6.21
CA ILE A 26 0.42 17.08 5.56
C ILE A 26 1.83 17.28 6.10
N THR A 27 2.49 16.18 6.44
CA THR A 27 3.91 16.16 6.80
C THR A 27 4.66 15.11 5.99
N SER A 28 5.97 15.24 5.86
CA SER A 28 6.78 14.32 5.08
C SER A 28 6.82 12.92 5.72
N PHE A 29 6.62 11.88 4.91
CA PHE A 29 6.89 10.51 5.32
C PHE A 29 8.40 10.28 5.47
N ARG A 30 8.80 9.53 6.49
CA ARG A 30 10.19 9.11 6.66
C ARG A 30 10.33 7.65 6.26
N SER A 31 10.92 7.38 5.10
CA SER A 31 11.16 6.00 4.64
C SER A 31 12.10 5.25 5.59
N PHE A 32 11.80 3.98 5.82
CA PHE A 32 12.60 3.08 6.63
C PHE A 32 14.02 2.93 6.06
N GLN A 33 15.04 3.05 6.90
CA GLN A 33 16.43 2.81 6.53
C GLN A 33 17.10 1.86 7.52
N SER A 34 17.38 0.63 7.06
CA SER A 34 17.87 -0.48 7.89
C SER A 34 19.20 -0.21 8.60
N GLY A 35 20.02 0.71 8.08
CA GLY A 35 21.32 1.11 8.63
C GLY A 35 21.30 2.25 9.64
N ARG A 36 20.15 2.88 9.91
CA ARG A 36 20.06 3.95 10.92
C ARG A 36 20.23 3.37 12.33
N LEU A 37 20.87 4.12 13.22
CA LEU A 37 21.09 3.73 14.62
C LEU A 37 19.77 3.35 15.32
N LYS A 38 18.68 4.06 15.04
CA LYS A 38 17.34 3.75 15.55
C LYS A 38 16.81 2.40 15.05
N ALA A 39 16.99 2.10 13.76
CA ALA A 39 16.66 0.79 13.23
C ALA A 39 17.48 -0.31 13.93
N ILE A 40 18.78 -0.10 14.16
CA ILE A 40 19.65 -1.07 14.86
C ILE A 40 19.18 -1.28 16.31
N ALA A 41 18.88 -0.21 17.04
CA ALA A 41 18.30 -0.29 18.39
C ALA A 41 16.95 -1.03 18.41
N GLY A 42 16.14 -0.90 17.35
CA GLY A 42 14.90 -1.67 17.17
C GLY A 42 15.09 -3.19 17.11
N PHE A 43 16.32 -3.68 16.91
CA PHE A 43 16.60 -5.12 17.04
C PHE A 43 16.40 -5.61 18.48
N PHE A 44 16.64 -4.74 19.47
CA PHE A 44 16.46 -5.05 20.90
C PHE A 44 15.09 -4.63 21.43
N SER A 45 14.25 -3.96 20.63
CA SER A 45 12.88 -3.62 21.01
C SER A 45 11.90 -4.75 20.72
N LEU A 46 10.81 -4.79 21.49
CA LEU A 46 9.66 -5.67 21.23
C LEU A 46 8.78 -5.15 20.07
N SER A 47 8.91 -3.86 19.71
CA SER A 47 8.23 -3.29 18.54
C SER A 47 9.02 -3.56 17.25
N PRO A 48 8.34 -3.63 16.08
CA PRO A 48 9.01 -3.79 14.79
C PRO A 48 10.00 -2.66 14.52
N ARG A 49 11.12 -2.99 13.87
CA ARG A 49 12.17 -2.01 13.52
C ARG A 49 11.63 -0.88 12.64
N SER A 50 10.71 -1.20 11.73
CA SER A 50 10.06 -0.23 10.85
C SER A 50 9.33 0.84 11.65
N VAL A 51 8.42 0.44 12.54
CA VAL A 51 7.62 1.34 13.38
C VAL A 51 8.49 2.31 14.19
N ILE A 52 9.62 1.85 14.71
CA ILE A 52 10.53 2.70 15.51
C ILE A 52 11.28 3.72 14.63
N ASP A 53 11.79 3.26 13.48
CA ASP A 53 12.63 4.09 12.62
C ASP A 53 11.80 5.10 11.81
N THR A 54 10.56 4.75 11.44
CA THR A 54 9.65 5.61 10.69
C THR A 54 8.86 6.59 11.57
N TYR A 55 8.97 6.50 12.91
CA TYR A 55 8.29 7.41 13.82
C TYR A 55 8.66 8.88 13.56
N ASN A 56 7.64 9.72 13.39
CA ASN A 56 7.74 11.12 13.02
C ASN A 56 7.17 12.02 14.14
N SER A 57 8.06 12.81 14.76
CA SER A 57 7.73 13.79 15.80
C SER A 57 6.73 14.86 15.35
N ASP A 58 6.77 15.21 14.06
CA ASP A 58 5.96 16.29 13.50
C ASP A 58 4.51 15.81 13.39
N MET A 59 4.29 14.58 12.91
CA MET A 59 2.97 13.95 12.94
C MET A 59 2.45 13.78 14.38
N ALA A 60 3.30 13.36 15.30
CA ALA A 60 2.92 13.24 16.70
C ALA A 60 2.46 14.58 17.31
N SER A 61 3.14 15.67 16.94
CA SER A 61 2.78 17.03 17.35
C SER A 61 1.45 17.45 16.74
N LEU A 62 1.26 17.24 15.43
CA LEU A 62 0.00 17.54 14.73
C LEU A 62 -1.20 16.81 15.35
N VAL A 63 -1.06 15.52 15.66
CA VAL A 63 -2.14 14.76 16.32
C VAL A 63 -2.41 15.30 17.71
N THR A 64 -1.36 15.56 18.51
CA THR A 64 -1.51 16.08 19.87
C THR A 64 -2.20 17.44 19.86
N ASP A 65 -1.81 18.33 18.95
CA ASP A 65 -2.39 19.67 18.82
C ASP A 65 -3.83 19.60 18.32
N ALA A 66 -4.13 18.75 17.34
CA ALA A 66 -5.49 18.55 16.85
C ALA A 66 -6.43 18.10 17.97
N VAL A 67 -6.05 17.05 18.71
CA VAL A 67 -6.87 16.47 19.78
C VAL A 67 -7.05 17.42 20.97
N ARG A 68 -6.07 18.29 21.24
CA ARG A 68 -6.19 19.31 22.30
C ARG A 68 -7.11 20.46 21.94
N ASN A 69 -7.11 20.87 20.68
CA ASN A 69 -7.80 22.08 20.24
C ASN A 69 -9.22 21.81 19.74
N GLU A 70 -9.54 20.58 19.34
CA GLU A 70 -10.85 20.22 18.79
C GLU A 70 -11.34 18.88 19.36
N PRO A 71 -12.65 18.75 19.67
CA PRO A 71 -13.23 17.48 20.04
C PRO A 71 -13.42 16.57 18.82
N PHE A 72 -13.12 15.29 18.99
CA PHE A 72 -13.40 14.23 18.01
C PHE A 72 -14.15 13.09 18.67
N ASP A 73 -15.09 12.49 17.95
CA ASP A 73 -15.85 11.33 18.44
C ASP A 73 -15.12 10.00 18.18
N LEU A 74 -14.24 9.98 17.17
CA LEU A 74 -13.51 8.80 16.71
C LEU A 74 -12.20 9.21 16.03
N VAL A 75 -11.14 8.43 16.27
CA VAL A 75 -9.88 8.52 15.51
C VAL A 75 -9.75 7.33 14.58
N ILE A 76 -9.53 7.58 13.30
CA ILE A 76 -9.27 6.54 12.30
C ILE A 76 -7.77 6.55 11.99
N ALA A 77 -7.10 5.45 12.30
CA ALA A 77 -5.72 5.18 11.93
C ALA A 77 -5.73 4.38 10.62
N SER A 78 -5.40 5.01 9.49
CA SER A 78 -5.25 4.34 8.21
C SER A 78 -3.90 3.64 8.14
N GLU A 79 -3.92 2.32 7.94
CA GLU A 79 -2.77 1.41 7.98
C GLU A 79 -2.02 1.39 9.33
N ILE A 80 -1.16 0.37 9.49
CA ILE A 80 -0.42 0.14 10.74
C ILE A 80 0.55 1.28 11.11
N ASP A 81 1.06 2.02 10.12
CA ASP A 81 2.05 3.07 10.33
C ASP A 81 1.45 4.31 11.03
N SER A 82 0.15 4.55 10.90
CA SER A 82 -0.51 5.66 11.58
C SER A 82 -0.95 5.32 13.01
N ALA A 83 -1.01 4.03 13.36
CA ALA A 83 -1.52 3.55 14.62
C ALA A 83 -0.81 4.11 15.87
N PRO A 84 0.54 4.23 15.92
CA PRO A 84 1.22 4.86 17.06
C PRO A 84 0.75 6.28 17.36
N TYR A 85 0.39 7.05 16.34
CA TYR A 85 -0.06 8.43 16.53
C TYR A 85 -1.51 8.48 17.00
N ALA A 86 -2.37 7.58 16.52
CA ALA A 86 -3.73 7.47 17.03
C ALA A 86 -3.78 7.14 18.54
N LEU A 87 -2.77 6.44 19.08
CA LEU A 87 -2.67 6.21 20.52
C LEU A 87 -2.47 7.51 21.34
N LEU A 88 -1.92 8.58 20.74
CA LEU A 88 -1.76 9.89 21.39
C LEU A 88 -3.09 10.57 21.69
N ALA A 89 -4.17 10.11 21.04
CA ALA A 89 -5.52 10.59 21.24
C ALA A 89 -6.16 10.11 22.58
N GLY A 90 -5.40 9.39 23.41
CA GLY A 90 -5.80 9.02 24.77
C GLY A 90 -6.99 8.04 24.78
N PRO A 91 -8.04 8.28 25.58
CA PRO A 91 -9.15 7.34 25.76
C PRO A 91 -10.19 7.36 24.63
N MET A 92 -10.06 8.25 23.63
CA MET A 92 -11.03 8.33 22.54
C MET A 92 -11.14 7.00 21.79
N PRO A 93 -12.34 6.62 21.30
CA PRO A 93 -12.50 5.47 20.42
C PRO A 93 -11.58 5.56 19.20
N LYS A 94 -11.01 4.43 18.80
CA LYS A 94 -10.04 4.34 17.70
C LYS A 94 -10.41 3.19 16.77
N LEU A 95 -10.34 3.41 15.46
CA LEU A 95 -10.46 2.39 14.43
C LEU A 95 -9.12 2.24 13.73
N LEU A 96 -8.61 1.01 13.62
CA LEU A 96 -7.45 0.70 12.79
C LEU A 96 -7.95 0.24 11.43
N ASP A 97 -7.85 1.10 10.44
CA ASP A 97 -8.35 0.88 9.10
C ASP A 97 -7.26 0.27 8.20
N GLU A 98 -7.64 -0.62 7.29
CA GLU A 98 -6.74 -1.30 6.35
C GLU A 98 -5.56 -2.03 7.01
N LEU A 99 -5.84 -2.86 8.03
CA LEU A 99 -4.82 -3.76 8.56
C LEU A 99 -4.45 -4.82 7.51
N GLN A 100 -3.15 -4.91 7.20
CA GLN A 100 -2.58 -5.85 6.23
C GLN A 100 -1.30 -6.50 6.78
N LEU A 101 -1.12 -7.79 6.50
CA LEU A 101 -0.04 -8.65 6.93
C LEU A 101 0.58 -9.47 5.79
N ALA A 102 -0.15 -9.69 4.69
CA ALA A 102 0.29 -10.53 3.58
C ALA A 102 1.74 -10.26 3.14
N THR A 103 2.11 -9.00 2.94
CA THR A 103 3.47 -8.62 2.52
C THR A 103 4.55 -9.12 3.47
N PHE A 104 4.34 -9.03 4.79
CA PHE A 104 5.33 -9.49 5.77
C PHE A 104 5.38 -11.02 5.87
N TYR A 105 4.23 -11.67 5.70
CA TYR A 105 4.15 -13.13 5.64
C TYR A 105 4.90 -13.67 4.43
N ASP A 106 4.66 -13.11 3.24
CA ASP A 106 5.31 -13.52 2.00
C ASP A 106 6.83 -13.27 2.05
N GLN A 107 7.26 -12.15 2.63
CA GLN A 107 8.67 -11.85 2.87
C GLN A 107 9.34 -12.86 3.81
N PHE A 108 8.61 -13.50 4.71
CA PHE A 108 9.14 -14.58 5.56
C PHE A 108 9.11 -15.93 4.82
N TYR A 109 7.97 -16.29 4.25
CA TYR A 109 7.74 -17.58 3.62
C TYR A 109 8.60 -17.78 2.36
N GLY A 110 8.74 -16.75 1.54
CA GLY A 110 9.48 -16.77 0.28
C GLY A 110 11.01 -16.80 0.42
N GLN A 111 11.56 -16.81 1.64
CA GLN A 111 13.01 -16.76 1.83
C GLN A 111 13.66 -18.13 1.87
N SER A 112 14.52 -18.39 0.89
CA SER A 112 15.32 -19.63 0.82
C SER A 112 16.64 -19.54 1.60
N GLN A 113 17.18 -18.34 1.84
CA GLN A 113 18.47 -18.16 2.52
C GLN A 113 18.31 -18.24 4.05
N PRO A 114 19.03 -19.15 4.77
CA PRO A 114 18.79 -19.40 6.19
C PRO A 114 18.88 -18.16 7.10
N LEU A 115 19.94 -17.36 6.96
CA LEU A 115 20.14 -16.16 7.80
C LEU A 115 19.08 -15.10 7.55
N LYS A 116 18.68 -14.90 6.28
CA LYS A 116 17.57 -13.98 5.94
C LYS A 116 16.25 -14.52 6.48
N LYS A 117 16.00 -15.83 6.35
CA LYS A 117 14.80 -16.48 6.85
C LYS A 117 14.63 -16.29 8.36
N ILE A 118 15.70 -16.45 9.16
CA ILE A 118 15.69 -16.16 10.60
C ILE A 118 15.36 -14.69 10.86
N ARG A 119 15.98 -13.76 10.13
CA ARG A 119 15.70 -12.32 10.27
C ARG A 119 14.25 -11.97 9.96
N TYR A 120 13.69 -12.49 8.88
CA TYR A 120 12.28 -12.25 8.52
C TYR A 120 11.32 -12.96 9.48
N TRP A 121 11.67 -14.15 9.96
CA TRP A 121 10.91 -14.81 11.02
C TRP A 121 10.84 -13.96 12.30
N LEU A 122 11.97 -13.40 12.75
CA LEU A 122 12.00 -12.49 13.89
C LEU A 122 11.16 -11.23 13.64
N THR A 123 11.21 -10.69 12.41
CA THR A 123 10.42 -9.53 12.02
C THR A 123 8.92 -9.85 12.07
N TRP A 124 8.53 -11.00 11.52
CA TRP A 124 7.17 -11.52 11.54
C TRP A 124 6.66 -11.75 12.97
N ALA A 125 7.44 -12.44 13.81
CA ALA A 125 7.07 -12.71 15.20
C ALA A 125 6.88 -11.42 16.03
N LYS A 126 7.77 -10.43 15.84
CA LYS A 126 7.62 -9.11 16.48
C LYS A 126 6.38 -8.37 15.99
N LEU A 127 6.09 -8.42 14.69
CA LEU A 127 4.92 -7.81 14.10
C LEU A 127 3.62 -8.42 14.65
N GLN A 128 3.55 -9.75 14.73
CA GLN A 128 2.40 -10.45 15.32
C GLN A 128 2.14 -10.01 16.77
N ASN A 129 3.18 -9.98 17.60
CA ASN A 129 3.07 -9.52 18.98
C ASN A 129 2.66 -8.04 19.06
N TYR A 130 3.28 -7.20 18.23
CA TYR A 130 2.96 -5.77 18.18
C TYR A 130 1.51 -5.52 17.80
N ILE A 131 0.98 -6.17 16.77
CA ILE A 131 -0.41 -6.00 16.35
C ILE A 131 -1.36 -6.57 17.41
N ALA A 132 -1.04 -7.71 18.03
CA ALA A 132 -1.88 -8.26 19.11
C ALA A 132 -2.05 -7.26 20.27
N GLN A 133 -0.96 -6.59 20.64
CA GLN A 133 -0.97 -5.55 21.68
C GLN A 133 -1.64 -4.27 21.20
N LEU A 134 -1.33 -3.82 19.98
CA LEU A 134 -1.86 -2.61 19.37
C LEU A 134 -3.38 -2.71 19.26
N ALA A 135 -3.91 -3.77 18.63
CA ALA A 135 -5.34 -3.99 18.43
C ALA A 135 -6.15 -3.98 19.73
N SER A 136 -5.55 -4.31 20.89
CA SER A 136 -6.23 -4.21 22.18
C SER A 136 -6.51 -2.77 22.64
N GLN A 137 -5.88 -1.78 22.01
CA GLN A 137 -6.09 -0.35 22.25
C GLN A 137 -7.02 0.31 21.23
N PHE A 138 -7.58 -0.48 20.31
CA PHE A 138 -8.52 -0.04 19.28
C PHE A 138 -9.90 -0.63 19.55
N SER A 139 -10.94 0.14 19.22
CA SER A 139 -12.33 -0.28 19.32
C SER A 139 -12.71 -1.27 18.21
N GLY A 140 -11.98 -1.28 17.10
CA GLY A 140 -12.13 -2.22 16.00
C GLY A 140 -10.99 -2.09 14.99
N CYS A 141 -10.88 -3.10 14.12
CA CYS A 141 -10.01 -3.11 12.96
C CYS A 141 -10.80 -3.41 11.69
N THR A 142 -10.31 -2.93 10.55
CA THR A 142 -10.83 -3.30 9.22
C THR A 142 -9.72 -3.91 8.38
N THR A 143 -10.11 -4.62 7.31
CA THR A 143 -9.21 -5.13 6.28
C THR A 143 -9.93 -5.24 4.95
N ALA A 144 -9.20 -5.27 3.84
CA ALA A 144 -9.77 -5.14 2.50
C ALA A 144 -10.39 -6.44 1.94
N SER A 145 -10.07 -7.61 2.49
CA SER A 145 -10.58 -8.88 1.94
C SER A 145 -10.76 -9.98 2.98
N ASN A 146 -11.59 -10.98 2.65
CA ASN A 146 -11.73 -12.19 3.48
C ASN A 146 -10.40 -12.95 3.59
N GLN A 147 -9.60 -13.00 2.52
CA GLN A 147 -8.29 -13.64 2.54
C GLN A 147 -7.36 -12.97 3.56
N GLU A 148 -7.30 -11.64 3.54
CA GLU A 148 -6.47 -10.87 4.48
C GLU A 148 -6.99 -11.03 5.92
N ARG A 149 -8.32 -11.01 6.12
CA ARG A 149 -8.91 -11.28 7.43
C ARG A 149 -8.48 -12.64 7.97
N ASP A 150 -8.59 -13.69 7.16
CA ASP A 150 -8.29 -15.05 7.60
C ASP A 150 -6.79 -15.21 7.89
N GLN A 151 -5.91 -14.56 7.12
CA GLN A 151 -4.48 -14.48 7.41
C GLN A 151 -4.20 -13.74 8.73
N ILE A 152 -4.86 -12.61 8.96
CA ILE A 152 -4.75 -11.87 10.22
C ILE A 152 -5.20 -12.73 11.39
N LEU A 153 -6.37 -13.38 11.32
CA LEU A 153 -6.88 -14.23 12.40
C LEU A 153 -6.00 -15.46 12.67
N ALA A 154 -5.34 -15.99 11.65
CA ALA A 154 -4.36 -17.07 11.79
C ALA A 154 -3.05 -16.60 12.44
N ALA A 155 -2.61 -15.36 12.13
CA ALA A 155 -1.36 -14.79 12.59
C ALA A 155 -1.47 -14.10 13.96
N VAL A 156 -2.59 -13.44 14.21
CA VAL A 156 -2.85 -12.54 15.33
C VAL A 156 -4.27 -12.81 15.81
N ARG A 157 -4.46 -12.93 17.12
CA ARG A 157 -5.80 -12.97 17.72
C ARG A 157 -6.12 -11.58 18.28
N PRO A 158 -6.60 -10.62 17.45
CA PRO A 158 -6.93 -9.29 17.92
C PRO A 158 -8.05 -9.37 18.97
N LYS A 159 -7.98 -8.51 19.99
CA LYS A 159 -8.98 -8.45 21.05
C LYS A 159 -10.18 -7.54 20.73
N CYS A 160 -10.20 -6.97 19.53
CA CYS A 160 -11.27 -6.14 19.01
C CYS A 160 -11.91 -6.80 17.77
N PRO A 161 -13.13 -6.38 17.37
CA PRO A 161 -13.73 -6.83 16.12
C PRO A 161 -12.82 -6.54 14.92
N LEU A 162 -12.73 -7.49 13.99
CA LEU A 162 -12.07 -7.33 12.69
C LEU A 162 -13.13 -7.50 11.59
N GLN A 163 -13.35 -6.43 10.82
CA GLN A 163 -14.35 -6.39 9.75
C GLN A 163 -13.70 -6.31 8.37
N VAL A 164 -14.37 -6.88 7.37
CA VAL A 164 -13.93 -6.77 5.97
C VAL A 164 -14.66 -5.61 5.32
N ILE A 165 -13.91 -4.62 4.86
CA ILE A 165 -14.40 -3.47 4.07
C ILE A 165 -13.61 -3.45 2.76
N PRO A 166 -14.18 -3.98 1.66
CA PRO A 166 -13.48 -4.02 0.39
C PRO A 166 -13.20 -2.62 -0.16
N ASN A 167 -12.01 -2.44 -0.74
CA ASN A 167 -11.68 -1.21 -1.45
C ASN A 167 -12.62 -1.05 -2.66
N GLY A 168 -13.15 0.17 -2.80
CA GLY A 168 -14.07 0.53 -3.86
C GLY A 168 -13.43 1.44 -4.90
N VAL A 169 -14.16 1.64 -5.99
CA VAL A 169 -13.86 2.62 -7.03
C VAL A 169 -15.12 3.43 -7.30
N ASP A 170 -14.97 4.71 -7.65
CA ASP A 170 -16.07 5.55 -8.10
C ASP A 170 -16.62 5.01 -9.43
N VAL A 171 -17.71 4.24 -9.38
CA VAL A 171 -18.30 3.62 -10.57
C VAL A 171 -18.80 4.68 -11.55
N GLU A 172 -19.38 5.79 -11.07
CA GLU A 172 -19.94 6.85 -11.92
C GLU A 172 -18.84 7.52 -12.77
N PHE A 173 -17.64 7.66 -12.20
CA PHE A 173 -16.46 8.16 -12.91
C PHE A 173 -16.06 7.28 -14.11
N TYR A 174 -16.35 5.97 -14.09
CA TYR A 174 -16.01 5.03 -15.17
C TYR A 174 -17.15 4.81 -16.19
N VAL A 175 -18.40 5.11 -15.86
CA VAL A 175 -19.57 4.82 -16.72
C VAL A 175 -19.60 5.62 -18.05
N HIS A 176 -18.99 6.80 -18.10
CA HIS A 176 -19.30 7.79 -19.14
C HIS A 176 -18.26 7.97 -20.27
N LYS A 177 -17.16 7.22 -20.27
CA LYS A 177 -16.15 7.31 -21.34
C LYS A 177 -16.20 6.06 -22.21
N GLN A 178 -16.93 6.14 -23.33
CA GLN A 178 -16.80 5.15 -24.40
C GLN A 178 -15.64 5.58 -25.31
N SER A 179 -14.59 4.76 -25.40
CA SER A 179 -13.62 4.85 -26.49
C SER A 179 -13.90 3.75 -27.51
N LYS A 180 -13.48 4.01 -28.76
CA LYS A 180 -13.58 2.98 -29.80
C LYS A 180 -12.61 1.85 -29.44
N PRO A 181 -13.10 0.59 -29.30
CA PRO A 181 -12.23 -0.54 -28.99
C PRO A 181 -11.14 -0.67 -30.06
N ARG A 182 -9.90 -0.90 -29.61
CA ARG A 182 -8.77 -1.20 -30.51
C ARG A 182 -8.65 -2.72 -30.63
N PRO A 183 -8.86 -3.31 -31.83
CA PRO A 183 -8.74 -4.76 -32.02
C PRO A 183 -7.37 -5.30 -31.59
N ASP A 184 -7.36 -6.56 -31.15
CA ASP A 184 -6.16 -7.31 -30.75
C ASP A 184 -5.24 -6.54 -29.77
N THR A 185 -5.81 -5.73 -28.87
CA THR A 185 -5.06 -4.90 -27.93
C THR A 185 -5.24 -5.41 -26.51
N LEU A 186 -4.13 -5.68 -25.82
CA LEU A 186 -4.07 -6.01 -24.41
C LEU A 186 -3.51 -4.82 -23.64
N ILE A 187 -4.03 -4.60 -22.42
CA ILE A 187 -3.55 -3.55 -21.52
C ILE A 187 -3.25 -4.17 -20.16
N TYR A 188 -2.10 -3.81 -19.60
CA TYR A 188 -1.75 -4.06 -18.21
C TYR A 188 -1.69 -2.73 -17.47
N SER A 189 -2.57 -2.56 -16.49
CA SER A 189 -2.64 -1.34 -15.67
C SER A 189 -2.01 -1.58 -14.30
N GLY A 190 -0.78 -1.10 -14.10
CA GLY A 190 -0.09 -1.20 -12.82
C GLY A 190 1.31 -0.59 -12.85
N ALA A 191 1.66 0.20 -11.83
CA ALA A 191 3.00 0.78 -11.73
C ALA A 191 4.05 -0.33 -11.61
N LEU A 192 5.01 -0.38 -12.54
CA LEU A 192 6.10 -1.36 -12.54
C LEU A 192 7.15 -1.09 -11.46
N THR A 193 7.05 0.05 -10.78
CA THR A 193 7.79 0.34 -9.56
C THR A 193 7.36 -0.56 -8.40
N PHE A 194 6.22 -1.25 -8.50
CA PHE A 194 5.80 -2.27 -7.55
C PHE A 194 6.28 -3.65 -8.01
N ASP A 195 7.05 -4.33 -7.16
CA ASP A 195 7.74 -5.58 -7.52
C ASP A 195 6.81 -6.67 -8.08
N ALA A 196 5.60 -6.81 -7.52
CA ALA A 196 4.63 -7.79 -8.02
C ALA A 196 4.14 -7.48 -9.44
N ASN A 197 4.00 -6.19 -9.79
CA ASN A 197 3.62 -5.79 -11.13
C ASN A 197 4.76 -6.03 -12.13
N PHE A 198 6.00 -5.73 -11.72
CA PHE A 198 7.18 -6.01 -12.53
C PHE A 198 7.32 -7.50 -12.82
N ASP A 199 7.21 -8.35 -11.79
CA ASP A 199 7.30 -9.80 -11.93
C ASP A 199 6.18 -10.37 -12.82
N ALA A 200 4.94 -9.91 -12.62
CA ALA A 200 3.81 -10.31 -13.45
C ALA A 200 4.04 -9.97 -14.94
N VAL A 201 4.50 -8.75 -15.25
CA VAL A 201 4.81 -8.33 -16.63
C VAL A 201 6.00 -9.10 -17.19
N ALA A 202 7.06 -9.31 -16.40
CA ALA A 202 8.21 -10.11 -16.83
C ALA A 202 7.82 -11.55 -17.19
N PHE A 203 7.00 -12.18 -16.34
CA PHE A 203 6.47 -13.51 -16.59
C PHE A 203 5.59 -13.54 -17.84
N PHE A 204 4.67 -12.56 -17.98
CA PHE A 204 3.77 -12.47 -19.12
C PHE A 204 4.54 -12.33 -20.44
N LEU A 205 5.50 -11.39 -20.51
CA LEU A 205 6.32 -11.15 -21.70
C LEU A 205 7.17 -12.36 -22.08
N LYS A 206 7.65 -13.12 -21.09
CA LYS A 206 8.51 -14.28 -21.32
C LYS A 206 7.73 -15.55 -21.72
N GLN A 207 6.61 -15.83 -21.05
CA GLN A 207 5.94 -17.14 -21.13
C GLN A 207 4.65 -17.10 -21.93
N ILE A 208 3.94 -15.97 -21.93
CA ILE A 208 2.57 -15.88 -22.47
C ILE A 208 2.54 -15.08 -23.77
N TRP A 209 3.23 -13.94 -23.82
CA TRP A 209 3.22 -13.05 -24.97
C TRP A 209 3.66 -13.72 -26.28
N PRO A 210 4.72 -14.57 -26.32
CA PRO A 210 5.10 -15.26 -27.54
C PRO A 210 4.01 -16.20 -28.08
N LEU A 211 3.24 -16.82 -27.18
CA LEU A 211 2.12 -17.72 -27.55
C LEU A 211 0.98 -16.92 -28.17
N ILE A 212 0.61 -15.78 -27.57
CA ILE A 212 -0.41 -14.88 -28.12
C ILE A 212 0.02 -14.36 -29.49
N ARG A 213 1.28 -13.93 -29.64
CA ARG A 213 1.83 -13.42 -30.91
C ARG A 213 1.83 -14.48 -32.03
N ALA A 214 1.99 -15.76 -31.69
CA ALA A 214 1.95 -16.84 -32.66
C ALA A 214 0.55 -17.01 -33.27
N GLU A 215 -0.51 -16.86 -32.48
CA GLU A 215 -1.89 -16.97 -32.95
C GLU A 215 -2.46 -15.65 -33.46
N ARG A 216 -2.02 -14.52 -32.91
CA ARG A 216 -2.43 -13.16 -33.25
C ARG A 216 -1.21 -12.28 -33.57
N PRO A 217 -0.65 -12.38 -34.79
CA PRO A 217 0.53 -11.62 -35.19
C PRO A 217 0.34 -10.11 -35.27
N GLN A 218 -0.88 -9.60 -35.12
CA GLN A 218 -1.19 -8.17 -35.02
C GLN A 218 -1.44 -7.70 -33.59
N ALA A 219 -1.36 -8.59 -32.59
CA ALA A 219 -1.62 -8.21 -31.21
C ALA A 219 -0.63 -7.15 -30.70
N HIS A 220 -1.15 -6.20 -29.94
CA HIS A 220 -0.42 -5.15 -29.21
C HIS A 220 -0.60 -5.31 -27.71
N PHE A 221 0.44 -5.02 -26.93
CA PHE A 221 0.39 -5.04 -25.47
C PHE A 221 0.89 -3.72 -24.90
N PHE A 222 -0.01 -2.98 -24.25
CA PHE A 222 0.31 -1.72 -23.60
C PHE A 222 0.44 -1.93 -22.09
N ILE A 223 1.53 -1.45 -21.52
CA ILE A 223 1.82 -1.52 -20.10
C ILE A 223 1.78 -0.08 -19.57
N THR A 224 0.87 0.19 -18.64
CA THR A 224 0.60 1.53 -18.10
C THR A 224 0.99 1.61 -16.63
N GLY A 225 1.34 2.80 -16.17
CA GLY A 225 1.77 3.07 -14.79
C GLY A 225 3.20 3.61 -14.71
N LYS A 226 3.60 4.05 -13.51
CA LYS A 226 4.96 4.59 -13.28
C LYS A 226 6.03 3.52 -13.59
N THR A 227 7.09 3.94 -14.27
CA THR A 227 8.24 3.10 -14.65
C THR A 227 9.58 3.69 -14.20
N ASP A 228 9.56 4.81 -13.48
CA ASP A 228 10.76 5.51 -13.03
C ASP A 228 11.64 4.62 -12.15
N GLY A 229 12.93 4.52 -12.47
CA GLY A 229 13.88 3.67 -11.75
C GLY A 229 13.75 2.16 -12.01
N VAL A 230 12.81 1.74 -12.86
CA VAL A 230 12.62 0.32 -13.22
C VAL A 230 13.58 -0.06 -14.35
N PRO A 231 14.29 -1.20 -14.27
CA PRO A 231 15.21 -1.63 -15.31
C PRO A 231 14.45 -2.24 -16.51
N LEU A 232 13.67 -1.44 -17.25
CA LEU A 232 12.80 -1.89 -18.35
C LEU A 232 13.54 -2.70 -19.43
N LYS A 233 14.84 -2.47 -19.62
CA LYS A 233 15.70 -3.25 -20.53
C LYS A 233 15.71 -4.75 -20.19
N GLN A 234 15.48 -5.13 -18.94
CA GLN A 234 15.42 -6.54 -18.51
C GLN A 234 14.14 -7.23 -18.97
N LEU A 235 13.06 -6.48 -19.24
CA LEU A 235 11.77 -7.04 -19.66
C LEU A 235 11.77 -7.49 -21.12
N LEU A 236 12.78 -7.12 -21.92
CA LEU A 236 12.95 -7.50 -23.33
C LEU A 236 11.61 -7.52 -24.10
N PRO A 237 10.88 -6.39 -24.13
CA PRO A 237 9.47 -6.32 -24.54
C PRO A 237 9.20 -6.87 -25.97
N GLY A 238 10.21 -6.94 -26.83
CA GLY A 238 10.03 -7.36 -28.22
C GLY A 238 9.19 -6.35 -29.01
N GLU A 239 8.74 -6.77 -30.20
CA GLU A 239 7.87 -5.92 -31.02
C GLU A 239 6.45 -5.83 -30.44
N ARG A 240 5.80 -4.68 -30.65
CA ARG A 240 4.38 -4.41 -30.32
C ARG A 240 4.04 -4.51 -28.84
N VAL A 241 5.04 -4.30 -28.00
CA VAL A 241 4.89 -4.04 -26.57
C VAL A 241 5.29 -2.58 -26.32
N GLU A 242 4.42 -1.83 -25.65
CA GLU A 242 4.62 -0.41 -25.41
C GLU A 242 4.47 -0.10 -23.91
N PHE A 243 5.48 0.57 -23.34
CA PHE A 243 5.39 1.15 -22.01
C PHE A 243 4.91 2.59 -22.15
N THR A 244 3.67 2.84 -21.75
CA THR A 244 3.03 4.16 -21.91
C THR A 244 3.43 5.14 -20.81
N GLY A 245 3.96 4.65 -19.70
CA GLY A 245 4.18 5.44 -18.49
C GLY A 245 2.87 5.68 -17.71
N TYR A 246 2.89 6.65 -16.79
CA TYR A 246 1.69 7.04 -16.05
C TYR A 246 0.74 7.79 -16.98
N LEU A 247 -0.53 7.39 -16.99
CA LEU A 247 -1.59 8.07 -17.73
C LEU A 247 -2.42 8.89 -16.75
N ASP A 248 -2.56 10.20 -17.01
CA ASP A 248 -3.39 11.09 -16.20
C ASP A 248 -4.86 10.65 -16.18
N ASP A 249 -5.31 9.97 -17.25
CA ASP A 249 -6.60 9.29 -17.30
C ASP A 249 -6.46 7.94 -17.99
N ILE A 250 -6.66 6.86 -17.23
CA ILE A 250 -6.58 5.48 -17.72
C ILE A 250 -7.82 5.08 -18.55
N ARG A 251 -8.95 5.77 -18.39
CA ARG A 251 -10.24 5.35 -18.97
C ARG A 251 -10.20 5.20 -20.49
N PRO A 252 -9.61 6.13 -21.28
CA PRO A 252 -9.55 5.95 -22.74
C PRO A 252 -8.72 4.74 -23.19
N ALA A 253 -7.83 4.24 -22.33
CA ALA A 253 -7.07 3.03 -22.62
C ALA A 253 -7.96 1.80 -22.36
N ILE A 254 -8.64 1.73 -21.22
CA ILE A 254 -9.39 0.53 -20.80
C ILE A 254 -10.85 0.48 -21.26
N ALA A 255 -11.42 1.60 -21.70
CA ALA A 255 -12.79 1.64 -22.21
C ALA A 255 -12.80 1.15 -23.66
N GLY A 256 -13.18 -0.10 -23.85
CA GLY A 256 -13.37 -0.75 -25.14
C GLY A 256 -14.36 -1.90 -24.99
#